data_AF-A0AAX1WKL7-F1
#
_entry.id   AF-A0AAX1WKL7-F1
#
_cell.length_a   1.000
_cell.length_b   1.000
_cell.length_c   1.000
_cell.angle_alpha   90.00
_cell.angle_beta   90.00
_cell.angle_gamma   90.00
#
_symmetry.space_group_name_H-M   'P 1'
#
loop_
_entity.id
_entity.type
_entity.pdbx_description
1 polymer ?
#
loop_
_entity_poly.entity_id
_entity_poly.type
_entity_poly.pdbx_seq_one_letter_code
_entity_poly.pdbx_strand_id
1 'polypeptide(L)'
;MSDEYAIIRDGVVVNRIKYDGVSDYAVDDDATLEPCDESVLIGYFYKDGVFSSPPSVKISSEEMISLNSAEKEFRIEQAKAKIMVPQTKLLLGRDVSDAEKDYLNKWIDYIDKVQSLDVTESMVWPPIPE
;
A
#
# COMPACT_ATOMS: atom_id res chain seq x y z
N MET A 1 11.18 22.04 -29.10
CA MET A 1 11.57 22.52 -27.75
C MET A 1 10.56 21.93 -26.79
N SER A 2 10.99 21.31 -25.69
CA SER A 2 10.06 20.93 -24.62
C SER A 2 9.45 22.20 -24.05
N ASP A 3 8.16 22.18 -23.75
CA ASP A 3 7.49 23.22 -22.97
C ASP A 3 7.59 22.94 -21.47
N GLU A 4 8.20 21.82 -21.07
CA GLU A 4 8.40 21.43 -19.68
C GLU A 4 9.88 21.40 -19.31
N TYR A 5 10.15 22.00 -18.14
CA TYR A 5 11.49 22.10 -17.59
C TYR A 5 11.50 21.68 -16.13
N ALA A 6 12.57 21.01 -15.73
CA ALA A 6 12.87 20.64 -14.37
C ALA A 6 13.79 21.68 -13.74
N ILE A 7 13.44 22.15 -12.54
CA ILE A 7 14.35 22.91 -11.68
C ILE A 7 15.09 21.89 -10.82
N ILE A 8 16.41 21.88 -10.91
CA ILE A 8 17.29 20.92 -10.27
C ILE A 8 18.15 21.65 -9.23
N ARG A 9 18.17 21.19 -7.98
CA ARG A 9 19.12 21.62 -6.95
C ARG A 9 19.84 20.40 -6.40
N ASP A 10 21.16 20.52 -6.20
CA ASP A 10 22.01 19.43 -5.71
C ASP A 10 21.84 18.10 -6.47
N GLY A 11 21.58 18.18 -7.79
CA GLY A 11 21.35 17.01 -8.64
C GLY A 11 19.99 16.33 -8.44
N VAL A 12 19.02 16.99 -7.79
CA VAL A 12 17.65 16.50 -7.59
C VAL A 12 16.64 17.47 -8.18
N VAL A 13 15.65 16.95 -8.90
CA VAL A 13 14.51 17.73 -9.40
C VAL A 13 13.65 18.19 -8.21
N VAL A 14 13.62 19.49 -7.96
CA VAL A 14 12.83 20.11 -6.87
C VAL A 14 11.51 20.68 -7.34
N ASN A 15 11.40 21.02 -8.62
CA ASN A 15 10.15 21.53 -9.20
C ASN A 15 10.08 21.25 -10.71
N ARG A 16 8.87 21.37 -11.28
CA ARG A 16 8.62 21.34 -12.72
C ARG A 16 7.79 22.53 -13.12
N ILE A 17 8.12 23.12 -14.26
CA ILE A 17 7.43 24.30 -14.78
C ILE A 17 7.12 24.10 -16.26
N LYS A 18 6.04 24.75 -16.71
CA LYS A 18 5.87 25.02 -18.13
C LYS A 18 6.56 26.32 -18.47
N TYR A 19 7.47 26.28 -19.43
CA TYR A 19 8.31 27.40 -19.79
C TYR A 19 8.59 27.39 -21.29
N ASP A 20 8.53 28.56 -21.90
CA ASP A 20 8.62 28.73 -23.35
C ASP A 20 10.05 28.61 -23.90
N GLY A 21 11.06 28.57 -23.03
CA GLY A 21 12.47 28.46 -23.40
C GLY A 21 13.04 29.73 -24.05
N VAL A 22 12.27 30.83 -24.04
CA VAL A 22 12.60 32.07 -24.79
C VAL A 22 12.66 33.29 -23.89
N SER A 23 11.75 33.41 -22.92
CA SER A 23 11.71 34.55 -21.99
C SER A 23 12.75 34.41 -20.89
N ASP A 24 13.37 35.50 -20.40
CA ASP A 24 14.35 35.36 -19.30
C ASP A 24 13.69 34.77 -18.04
N TYR A 25 14.14 33.57 -17.63
CA TYR A 25 13.69 32.90 -16.42
C TYR A 25 14.87 32.65 -15.49
N ALA A 26 14.89 33.38 -14.36
CA ALA A 26 15.92 33.20 -13.35
C ALA A 26 15.55 32.05 -12.41
N VAL A 27 16.47 31.10 -12.26
CA VAL A 27 16.48 30.15 -11.15
C VAL A 27 17.49 30.65 -10.11
N ASP A 28 17.36 30.20 -8.87
CA ASP A 28 18.31 30.52 -7.81
C ASP A 28 19.74 30.08 -8.21
N ASP A 29 20.78 30.74 -7.66
CA ASP A 29 22.18 30.50 -8.03
C ASP A 29 22.65 29.05 -7.82
N ASP A 30 21.97 28.29 -6.95
CA ASP A 30 22.23 26.88 -6.65
C ASP A 30 21.38 25.90 -7.48
N ALA A 31 20.56 26.42 -8.39
CA ALA A 31 19.64 25.66 -9.20
C ALA A 31 19.99 25.71 -10.69
N THR A 32 19.68 24.63 -11.40
CA THR A 32 19.74 24.59 -12.86
C THR A 32 18.37 24.30 -13.45
N LEU A 33 18.15 24.77 -14.68
CA LEU A 33 16.92 24.57 -15.43
C LEU A 33 17.22 23.72 -16.66
N GLU A 34 16.60 22.55 -16.75
CA GLU A 34 16.85 21.60 -17.82
C GLU A 34 15.53 21.13 -18.45
N PRO A 35 15.44 21.01 -19.79
CA PRO A 35 14.25 20.50 -20.45
C PRO A 35 14.01 19.05 -20.01
N CYS A 36 12.76 18.69 -19.76
CA CYS A 36 12.40 17.35 -19.32
C CYS A 36 11.16 16.82 -20.04
N ASP A 37 11.00 15.49 -20.04
CA ASP A 37 9.79 14.82 -20.47
C ASP A 37 8.74 14.78 -19.34
N GLU A 38 7.47 14.58 -19.70
CA GLU A 38 6.36 14.50 -18.73
C GLU A 38 6.56 13.42 -17.65
N SER A 39 7.35 12.37 -17.96
CA SER A 39 7.67 11.27 -17.04
C SER A 39 8.64 11.65 -15.93
N VAL A 40 9.38 12.75 -16.08
CA VAL A 40 10.26 13.25 -15.02
C VAL A 40 9.39 13.84 -13.92
N LEU A 41 9.64 13.44 -12.68
CA LEU A 41 8.89 13.93 -11.52
C LEU A 41 9.84 14.59 -10.53
N ILE A 42 9.26 15.37 -9.62
CA ILE A 42 9.97 15.89 -8.45
C ILE A 42 10.56 14.70 -7.68
N GLY A 43 11.83 14.83 -7.26
CA GLY A 43 12.60 13.78 -6.61
C GLY A 43 13.42 12.89 -7.55
N TYR A 44 13.33 13.07 -8.87
CA TYR A 44 14.25 12.45 -9.82
C TYR A 44 15.67 12.99 -9.61
N PHE A 45 16.66 12.13 -9.78
CA PHE A 45 18.06 12.54 -9.83
C PHE A 45 18.42 13.01 -11.24
N TYR A 46 19.25 14.04 -11.33
CA TYR A 46 19.79 14.55 -12.58
C TYR A 46 21.32 14.54 -12.52
N LYS A 47 21.94 13.88 -13.50
CA LYS A 47 23.40 13.84 -13.64
C LYS A 47 23.78 13.71 -15.11
N ASP A 48 24.68 14.57 -15.56
CA ASP A 48 25.27 14.53 -16.91
C ASP A 48 24.22 14.48 -18.06
N GLY A 49 23.15 15.27 -17.96
CA GLY A 49 22.08 15.30 -18.97
C GLY A 49 21.04 14.19 -18.86
N VAL A 50 21.13 13.33 -17.84
CA VAL A 50 20.26 12.16 -17.68
C VAL A 50 19.44 12.26 -16.40
N PHE A 51 18.11 12.15 -16.55
CA PHE A 51 17.19 11.99 -15.43
C PHE A 51 17.07 10.51 -15.05
N SER A 52 17.12 10.21 -13.76
CA SER A 52 16.87 8.87 -13.23
C SER A 52 15.86 8.93 -12.09
N SER A 53 14.90 8.01 -12.10
CA SER A 53 13.92 7.90 -11.03
C SER A 53 14.62 7.57 -9.71
N PRO A 54 14.13 8.08 -8.58
CA PRO A 54 14.61 7.59 -7.29
C PRO A 54 14.38 6.08 -7.20
N PRO A 55 15.23 5.35 -6.46
CA PRO A 55 15.04 3.91 -6.28
C PRO A 55 13.65 3.66 -5.69
N SER A 56 12.81 2.93 -6.41
CA SER A 56 11.53 2.48 -5.87
C SER A 56 11.81 1.57 -4.68
N VAL A 57 11.27 1.86 -3.50
CA VAL A 57 11.28 0.93 -2.37
C VAL A 57 10.38 -0.24 -2.76
N LYS A 58 10.97 -1.29 -3.33
CA LYS A 58 10.25 -2.53 -3.62
C LYS A 58 10.28 -3.35 -2.34
N ILE A 59 9.11 -3.49 -1.70
CA ILE A 59 8.93 -4.45 -0.60
C ILE A 59 9.38 -5.81 -1.12
N SER A 60 10.31 -6.44 -0.41
CA SER A 60 10.83 -7.75 -0.79
C SER A 60 9.75 -8.82 -0.65
N SER A 61 9.89 -9.94 -1.37
CA SER A 61 8.98 -11.08 -1.24
C SER A 61 8.89 -11.58 0.21
N GLU A 62 10.00 -11.59 0.93
CA GLU A 62 10.06 -12.00 2.34
C GLU A 62 9.29 -11.03 3.25
N GLU A 63 9.44 -9.72 3.06
CA GLU A 63 8.65 -8.72 3.78
C GLU A 63 7.15 -8.85 3.46
N MET A 64 6.80 -9.15 2.21
CA MET A 64 5.40 -9.33 1.80
C MET A 64 4.78 -10.56 2.46
N ILE A 65 5.52 -11.67 2.54
CA ILE A 65 5.11 -12.89 3.26
C ILE A 65 4.93 -12.57 4.75
N SER A 66 5.85 -11.82 5.35
CA SER A 66 5.75 -11.40 6.76
C SER A 66 4.50 -10.58 7.03
N LEU A 67 4.22 -9.58 6.18
CA LEU A 67 3.00 -8.77 6.25
C LEU A 67 1.73 -9.62 6.10
N ASN A 68 1.71 -10.55 5.14
CA ASN A 68 0.56 -11.43 4.94
C ASN A 68 0.37 -12.41 6.10
N SER A 69 1.46 -12.82 6.77
CA SER A 69 1.38 -13.63 7.99
C SER A 69 0.75 -12.85 9.14
N ALA A 70 1.18 -11.60 9.36
CA ALA A 70 0.59 -10.73 10.38
C ALA A 70 -0.89 -10.44 10.09
N GLU A 71 -1.26 -10.22 8.84
CA GLU A 71 -2.64 -10.03 8.42
C GLU A 71 -3.49 -11.30 8.63
N LYS A 72 -2.94 -12.49 8.42
CA LYS A 72 -3.60 -13.77 8.73
C LYS A 72 -4.00 -13.82 10.21
N GLU A 73 -3.04 -13.53 11.09
CA GLU A 73 -3.28 -13.52 12.54
C GLU A 73 -4.31 -12.46 12.93
N PHE A 74 -4.18 -11.24 12.39
CA PHE A 74 -5.12 -10.16 12.64
C PHE A 74 -6.56 -10.52 12.24
N ARG A 75 -6.75 -11.15 11.09
CA ARG A 75 -8.07 -11.62 10.62
C ARG A 75 -8.66 -12.69 11.53
N ILE A 76 -7.84 -13.64 11.99
CA ILE A 76 -8.27 -14.69 12.92
C ILE A 76 -8.69 -14.08 14.26
N GLU A 77 -7.90 -13.15 14.81
CA GLU A 77 -8.23 -12.50 16.07
C GLU A 77 -9.50 -11.64 15.99
N GLN A 78 -9.68 -10.90 14.90
CA GLN A 78 -10.93 -10.19 14.65
C GLN A 78 -12.13 -11.15 14.58
N ALA A 79 -12.00 -12.26 13.85
CA ALA A 79 -13.07 -13.25 13.74
C ALA A 79 -13.41 -13.89 15.10
N LYS A 80 -12.40 -14.23 15.91
CA LYS A 80 -12.60 -14.71 17.29
C LYS A 80 -13.35 -13.69 18.15
N ALA A 81 -13.00 -12.40 18.03
CA ALA A 81 -13.70 -11.34 18.76
C ALA A 81 -15.18 -11.24 18.36
N LYS A 82 -15.50 -11.45 17.08
CA LYS A 82 -16.89 -11.44 16.58
C LYS A 82 -17.75 -12.55 17.17
N ILE A 83 -17.18 -13.71 17.46
CA ILE A 83 -17.92 -14.89 17.97
C ILE A 83 -17.86 -15.05 19.49
N MET A 84 -17.09 -14.23 20.20
CA MET A 84 -16.83 -14.40 21.63
C MET A 84 -18.10 -14.46 22.49
N VAL A 85 -19.06 -13.55 22.26
CA VAL A 85 -20.31 -13.49 23.01
C VAL A 85 -21.22 -14.71 22.77
N PRO A 86 -21.60 -15.05 21.52
CA PRO A 86 -22.43 -16.24 21.28
C PRO A 86 -21.73 -17.54 21.72
N GLN A 87 -20.40 -17.66 21.53
CA GLN A 87 -19.64 -18.81 22.03
C GLN A 87 -19.68 -18.93 23.56
N THR A 88 -19.56 -17.81 24.29
CA THR A 88 -19.66 -17.78 25.76
C THR A 88 -21.06 -18.15 26.23
N LYS A 89 -22.11 -17.71 25.54
CA LYS A 89 -23.50 -18.12 25.85
C LYS A 89 -23.66 -19.63 25.75
N LEU A 90 -23.16 -20.25 24.67
CA LEU A 90 -23.19 -21.70 24.48
C LEU A 90 -22.42 -22.44 25.58
N LEU A 91 -21.21 -21.95 25.94
CA LEU A 91 -20.39 -22.55 27.00
C LEU A 91 -21.10 -22.55 28.36
N LEU A 92 -21.87 -21.50 28.64
CA LEU A 92 -22.66 -21.36 29.87
C LEU A 92 -24.03 -22.09 29.79
N GLY A 93 -24.32 -22.82 28.71
CA GLY A 93 -25.58 -23.52 28.50
C GLY A 93 -26.78 -22.59 28.31
N ARG A 94 -26.56 -21.34 27.88
CA ARG A 94 -27.64 -20.38 27.58
C ARG A 94 -28.14 -20.59 26.16
N ASP A 95 -29.43 -20.38 25.96
CA ASP A 95 -30.02 -20.39 24.62
C ASP A 95 -29.40 -19.32 23.72
N VAL A 96 -29.16 -19.70 22.47
CA VAL A 96 -28.67 -18.87 21.39
C VAL A 96 -29.69 -18.94 20.26
N SER A 97 -30.10 -17.78 19.76
CA SER A 97 -31.10 -17.71 18.68
C SER A 97 -30.57 -18.33 17.39
N ASP A 98 -31.45 -18.72 16.48
CA ASP A 98 -31.03 -19.31 15.21
C ASP A 98 -30.21 -18.33 14.35
N ALA A 99 -30.50 -17.03 14.44
CA ALA A 99 -29.71 -15.98 13.81
C ALA A 99 -28.28 -15.90 14.38
N GLU A 100 -28.14 -16.00 15.71
CA GLU A 100 -26.81 -16.02 16.35
C GLU A 100 -26.03 -17.30 16.03
N LYS A 101 -26.71 -18.45 15.86
CA LYS A 101 -26.07 -19.70 15.43
C LYS A 101 -25.58 -19.62 13.99
N ASP A 102 -26.40 -19.10 13.07
CA ASP A 102 -26.00 -18.90 11.67
C ASP A 102 -24.79 -17.97 11.57
N TYR A 103 -24.84 -16.84 12.28
CA TYR A 103 -23.71 -15.91 12.39
C TYR A 103 -22.45 -16.59 12.95
N LEU A 104 -22.58 -17.34 14.05
CA LEU A 104 -21.48 -18.08 14.66
C LEU A 104 -20.84 -19.07 13.66
N ASN A 105 -21.65 -19.86 12.96
CA ASN A 105 -21.17 -20.85 12.00
C ASN A 105 -20.43 -20.20 10.84
N LYS A 106 -20.95 -19.10 10.27
CA LYS A 106 -20.27 -18.37 9.19
C LYS A 106 -18.88 -17.87 9.58
N TRP A 107 -18.74 -17.37 10.81
CA TRP A 107 -17.46 -16.90 11.31
C TRP A 107 -16.50 -18.04 11.66
N ILE A 108 -16.99 -19.17 12.15
CA ILE A 108 -16.17 -20.39 12.33
C ILE A 108 -15.66 -20.89 10.97
N ASP A 109 -16.54 -21.00 9.97
CA ASP A 109 -16.15 -21.39 8.60
C ASP A 109 -15.11 -20.44 8.01
N TYR A 110 -15.22 -19.13 8.28
CA TYR A 110 -14.24 -18.15 7.87
C TYR A 110 -12.89 -18.34 8.57
N ILE A 111 -12.89 -18.59 9.88
CA ILE A 111 -11.66 -18.87 10.64
C ILE A 111 -10.96 -20.10 10.05
N ASP A 112 -11.69 -21.19 9.82
CA ASP A 112 -11.13 -22.43 9.27
C ASP A 112 -10.55 -22.20 7.86
N LYS A 113 -11.27 -21.46 7.00
CA LYS A 113 -10.77 -21.06 5.69
C LYS A 113 -9.49 -20.27 5.80
N VAL A 114 -9.45 -19.19 6.59
CA VAL A 114 -8.26 -18.35 6.75
C VAL A 114 -7.09 -19.16 7.32
N GLN A 115 -7.34 -20.01 8.32
CA GLN A 115 -6.31 -20.86 8.93
C GLN A 115 -5.70 -21.85 7.93
N SER A 116 -6.52 -22.41 7.03
CA SER A 116 -6.08 -23.36 6.01
C SER A 116 -5.25 -22.76 4.88
N LEU A 117 -5.23 -21.43 4.72
CA LEU A 117 -4.49 -20.78 3.64
C LEU A 117 -2.99 -20.76 3.92
N ASP A 118 -2.19 -21.17 2.95
CA ASP A 118 -0.76 -20.97 2.96
C ASP A 118 -0.43 -19.50 2.69
N VAL A 119 0.47 -18.92 3.51
CA VAL A 119 0.88 -17.52 3.37
C VAL A 119 1.85 -17.40 2.21
N THR A 120 1.51 -16.56 1.23
CA THR A 120 2.33 -16.27 0.05
C THR A 120 2.51 -14.77 -0.10
N GLU A 121 3.40 -14.33 -1.00
CA GLU A 121 3.59 -12.91 -1.30
C GLU A 121 2.35 -12.25 -1.94
N SER A 122 1.54 -13.03 -2.67
CA SER A 122 0.36 -12.58 -3.39
C SER A 122 -0.90 -13.26 -2.84
N MET A 123 -1.22 -12.96 -1.59
CA MET A 123 -2.36 -13.54 -0.88
C MET A 123 -3.69 -12.98 -1.39
N VAL A 124 -4.69 -13.87 -1.56
CA VAL A 124 -6.10 -13.48 -1.78
C VAL A 124 -6.91 -13.94 -0.57
N TRP A 125 -7.48 -12.99 0.16
CA TRP A 125 -8.25 -13.28 1.36
C TRP A 125 -9.69 -13.70 1.05
N PRO A 126 -10.27 -14.62 1.83
CA PRO A 126 -11.68 -14.95 1.72
C PRO A 126 -12.54 -13.74 2.10
N PRO A 127 -13.77 -13.64 1.56
CA PRO A 127 -14.69 -12.56 1.90
C PRO A 127 -15.07 -12.64 3.38
N ILE A 128 -15.20 -11.47 4.00
CA ILE A 128 -15.64 -11.34 5.39
C ILE A 128 -17.13 -11.71 5.45
N PRO A 129 -17.57 -12.52 6.43
CA PRO A 129 -18.99 -12.82 6.64
C PRO A 129 -19.83 -11.60 7.05
N GLU A 130 -21.11 -11.62 6.69
CA GLU A 130 -22.13 -10.67 7.17
C GLU A 130 -22.75 -11.09 8.51
#